data_AF-A0A3C1JRA3-F1
#
_entry.id   AF-A0A3C1JRA3-F1
#
_cell.length_a   1.000
_cell.length_b   1.000
_cell.length_c   1.000
_cell.angle_alpha   90.00
_cell.angle_beta   90.00
_cell.angle_gamma   90.00
#
_symmetry.space_group_name_H-M   'P 1'
#
loop_
_entity.id
_entity.type
_entity.pdbx_description
1 polymer ?
#
loop_
_entity_poly.entity_id
_entity_poly.type
_entity_poly.pdbx_seq_one_letter_code
_entity_poly.pdbx_strand_id
1 'polypeptide(L)'
;MPFARHARITVTNESEETAIYYYYVDFETYDHLDDADQLGRFHCQWRRENPTTVVEPDGWGDRNGQRERLNFTGKDNYVVLDAVGRGHYVGCHIDVDLPTPGWWGEGDDMFFIDGEPWPPRLHGTGTEDYFCGAWNYNNLNQTFATPYYGYHFKTNADYTGKHSQYRFHIEDPIHFTKSLLFSIEHGHANDKEGDWSSTAYWYQT
;
A
#
# COMPACT_ATOMS: atom_id res chain seq x y z
N MET A 1 -4.04 -3.72 19.59
CA MET A 1 -4.77 -2.46 19.30
C MET A 1 -5.15 -1.79 20.63
N PRO A 2 -4.29 -0.93 21.21
CA PRO A 2 -4.56 -0.30 22.50
C PRO A 2 -5.80 0.61 22.45
N PHE A 3 -6.57 0.67 23.54
CA PHE A 3 -7.66 1.63 23.75
C PHE A 3 -7.73 2.03 25.23
N ALA A 4 -8.03 3.30 25.51
CA ALA A 4 -7.99 3.83 26.88
C ALA A 4 -9.37 3.90 27.59
N ARG A 5 -10.48 3.91 26.84
CA ARG A 5 -11.83 4.06 27.40
C ARG A 5 -12.75 2.91 27.03
N HIS A 6 -12.90 2.64 25.74
CA HIS A 6 -13.66 1.51 25.22
C HIS A 6 -13.21 1.19 23.79
N ALA A 7 -13.52 -0.02 23.32
CA ALA A 7 -13.43 -0.43 21.93
C ALA A 7 -14.82 -0.84 21.43
N ARG A 8 -15.16 -0.47 20.19
CA ARG A 8 -16.37 -0.90 19.50
C ARG A 8 -15.97 -1.40 18.12
N ILE A 9 -16.34 -2.62 17.79
CA ILE A 9 -16.19 -3.20 16.45
C ILE A 9 -17.59 -3.31 15.86
N THR A 10 -17.77 -2.75 14.66
CA THR A 10 -19.04 -2.78 13.93
C THR A 10 -18.83 -3.58 12.65
N VAL A 11 -19.80 -4.45 12.33
CA VAL A 11 -19.82 -5.21 11.07
C VAL A 11 -21.05 -4.77 10.28
N THR A 12 -20.82 -4.41 9.02
CA THR A 12 -21.88 -4.03 8.08
C THR A 12 -21.86 -5.02 6.92
N ASN A 13 -23.02 -5.58 6.57
CA ASN A 13 -23.19 -6.38 5.37
C ASN A 13 -23.72 -5.49 4.24
N GLU A 14 -22.91 -5.25 3.21
CA GLU A 14 -23.27 -4.42 2.04
C GLU A 14 -23.82 -5.24 0.87
N SER A 15 -23.99 -6.55 1.04
CA SER A 15 -24.59 -7.42 0.03
C SER A 15 -26.11 -7.53 0.19
N GLU A 16 -26.77 -8.06 -0.84
CA GLU A 16 -28.21 -8.38 -0.81
C GLU A 16 -28.53 -9.68 -0.05
N GLU A 17 -27.49 -10.48 0.26
CA GLU A 17 -27.63 -11.82 0.81
C GLU A 17 -27.43 -11.84 2.33
N THR A 18 -28.02 -12.84 2.99
CA THR A 18 -27.81 -13.03 4.43
C THR A 18 -26.40 -13.55 4.70
N ALA A 19 -25.63 -12.83 5.52
CA ALA A 19 -24.30 -13.25 5.96
C ALA A 19 -24.37 -13.99 7.31
N ILE A 20 -23.70 -15.15 7.39
CA ILE A 20 -23.42 -15.82 8.66
C ILE A 20 -22.03 -15.35 9.12
N TYR A 21 -21.93 -14.83 10.34
CA TYR A 21 -20.71 -14.22 10.86
C TYR A 21 -20.24 -14.91 12.15
N TYR A 22 -19.01 -15.41 12.15
CA TYR A 22 -18.33 -16.02 13.30
C TYR A 22 -17.09 -15.20 13.64
N TYR A 23 -16.84 -14.92 14.92
CA TYR A 23 -15.71 -14.10 15.33
C TYR A 23 -15.20 -14.45 16.73
N TYR A 24 -13.93 -14.16 16.96
CA TYR A 24 -13.31 -14.06 18.28
C TYR A 24 -12.69 -12.67 18.42
N VAL A 25 -12.86 -12.06 19.58
CA VAL A 25 -12.13 -10.85 19.97
C VAL A 25 -11.46 -11.19 21.29
N ASP A 26 -10.21 -11.64 21.18
CA ASP A 26 -9.35 -11.85 22.33
C ASP A 26 -8.65 -10.55 22.67
N PHE A 27 -8.71 -10.16 23.94
CA PHE A 27 -8.08 -8.95 24.45
C PHE A 27 -7.64 -9.15 25.89
N GLU A 28 -6.67 -8.34 26.30
CA GLU A 28 -6.19 -8.30 27.68
C GLU A 28 -6.75 -7.07 28.38
N THR A 29 -7.22 -7.26 29.62
CA THR A 29 -7.65 -6.17 30.49
C THR A 29 -6.56 -5.83 31.48
N TYR A 30 -6.38 -4.53 31.71
CA TYR A 30 -5.43 -3.99 32.66
C TYR A 30 -6.17 -3.04 33.61
N ASP A 31 -5.86 -3.09 34.91
CA ASP A 31 -6.42 -2.14 35.89
C ASP A 31 -5.99 -0.70 35.58
N HIS A 32 -4.78 -0.55 35.04
CA HIS A 32 -4.21 0.69 34.55
C HIS A 32 -3.33 0.40 33.33
N LEU A 33 -3.41 1.26 32.31
CA LEU A 33 -2.47 1.27 31.19
C LEU A 33 -1.46 2.38 31.47
N ASP A 34 -0.26 2.01 31.90
CA ASP A 34 0.84 2.97 32.05
C ASP A 34 1.09 3.67 30.72
N ASP A 35 1.25 5.00 30.77
CA ASP A 35 1.44 5.84 29.59
C ASP A 35 0.37 5.64 28.50
N ALA A 36 -0.90 5.42 28.89
CA ALA A 36 -2.02 5.21 27.97
C ALA A 36 -2.15 6.29 26.87
N ASP A 37 -1.77 7.53 27.19
CA ASP A 37 -1.76 8.68 26.29
C ASP A 37 -0.58 8.67 25.31
N GLN A 38 0.49 7.93 25.62
CA GLN A 38 1.66 7.74 24.75
C GLN A 38 1.55 6.49 23.87
N LEU A 39 0.68 5.54 24.24
CA LEU A 39 0.43 4.35 23.42
C LEU A 39 -0.21 4.75 22.09
N GLY A 40 0.40 4.35 20.97
CA GLY A 40 -0.21 4.49 19.66
C GLY A 40 -1.55 3.75 19.57
N ARG A 41 -2.50 4.31 18.82
CA ARG A 41 -3.75 3.63 18.45
C ARG A 41 -3.58 3.01 17.08
N PHE A 42 -3.99 1.75 16.94
CA PHE A 42 -3.99 1.08 15.65
C PHE A 42 -5.01 1.73 14.73
N HIS A 43 -4.59 2.03 13.52
CA HIS A 43 -5.43 2.52 12.44
C HIS A 43 -5.24 1.62 11.23
N CYS A 44 -6.34 1.44 10.50
CA CYS A 44 -6.34 0.84 9.18
C CYS A 44 -7.24 1.64 8.26
N GLN A 45 -6.88 1.75 7.00
CA GLN A 45 -7.67 2.45 6.00
C GLN A 45 -7.62 1.71 4.69
N TRP A 46 -8.80 1.38 4.17
CA TRP A 46 -8.98 0.87 2.82
C TRP A 46 -9.15 2.02 1.83
N ARG A 47 -8.53 1.91 0.66
CA ARG A 47 -8.67 2.83 -0.47
C ARG A 47 -8.82 2.05 -1.77
N ARG A 48 -9.43 2.69 -2.77
CA ARG A 48 -9.54 2.18 -4.14
C ARG A 48 -9.62 3.31 -5.15
N GLU A 49 -8.95 3.11 -6.28
CA GLU A 49 -9.05 3.91 -7.49
C GLU A 49 -9.34 2.96 -8.66
N ASN A 50 -10.48 3.15 -9.32
CA ASN A 50 -10.92 2.28 -10.41
C ASN A 50 -11.67 3.05 -11.51
N PRO A 51 -11.09 3.18 -12.73
CA PRO A 51 -9.70 2.87 -13.05
C PRO A 51 -8.74 3.93 -12.50
N THR A 52 -7.45 3.59 -12.38
CA THR A 52 -6.37 4.56 -12.21
C THR A 52 -6.26 5.50 -13.40
N THR A 53 -5.91 6.76 -13.16
CA THR A 53 -5.81 7.76 -14.22
C THR A 53 -4.48 7.68 -14.95
N VAL A 54 -4.46 7.09 -16.15
CA VAL A 54 -3.25 7.00 -16.98
C VAL A 54 -2.68 8.37 -17.31
N VAL A 55 -1.36 8.47 -17.22
CA VAL A 55 -0.61 9.67 -17.48
C VAL A 55 0.23 9.51 -18.75
N GLU A 56 -0.06 10.33 -19.76
CA GLU A 56 0.60 10.25 -21.07
C GLU A 56 2.08 10.70 -21.05
N PRO A 57 2.94 10.10 -21.89
CA PRO A 57 4.33 10.53 -22.07
C PRO A 57 4.46 12.01 -22.48
N ASP A 58 5.40 12.73 -21.87
CA ASP A 58 5.64 14.16 -22.12
C ASP A 58 6.95 14.47 -22.87
N GLY A 59 7.70 13.43 -23.27
CA GLY A 59 8.69 13.50 -24.34
C GLY A 59 10.15 13.24 -23.95
N TRP A 60 10.41 12.70 -22.77
CA TRP A 60 11.74 12.15 -22.43
C TRP A 60 11.99 10.87 -23.23
N GLY A 61 13.24 10.59 -23.60
CA GLY A 61 13.59 9.36 -24.30
C GLY A 61 14.02 8.28 -23.31
N ASP A 62 13.45 7.09 -23.38
CA ASP A 62 13.99 5.90 -22.72
C ASP A 62 15.37 5.54 -23.32
N ARG A 63 16.02 4.51 -22.78
CA ARG A 63 17.32 4.03 -23.31
C ARG A 63 17.25 3.54 -24.77
N ASN A 64 16.05 3.27 -25.29
CA ASN A 64 15.77 2.82 -26.65
C ASN A 64 15.20 3.93 -27.56
N GLY A 65 15.10 5.18 -27.06
CA GLY A 65 14.56 6.32 -27.80
C GLY A 65 13.03 6.38 -27.91
N GLN A 66 12.30 5.57 -27.14
CA GLN A 66 10.85 5.69 -26.97
C GLN A 66 10.51 6.88 -26.08
N ARG A 67 9.36 7.52 -26.36
CA ARG A 67 8.88 8.63 -25.53
C ARG A 67 8.34 8.08 -24.22
N GLU A 68 8.93 8.52 -23.13
CA GLU A 68 8.51 8.32 -21.75
C GLU A 68 8.23 9.67 -21.07
N ARG A 69 7.57 9.60 -19.92
CA ARG A 69 7.44 10.70 -18.98
C ARG A 69 8.29 10.38 -17.75
N LEU A 70 8.80 11.43 -17.10
CA LEU A 70 9.39 11.31 -15.78
C LEU A 70 8.45 11.90 -14.73
N ASN A 71 8.34 11.25 -13.58
CA ASN A 71 7.52 11.72 -12.47
C ASN A 71 8.32 12.57 -11.48
N PHE A 72 8.20 13.89 -11.61
CA PHE A 72 8.90 14.86 -10.77
C PHE A 72 8.10 15.34 -9.55
N THR A 73 6.96 14.70 -9.23
CA THR A 73 6.06 15.22 -8.19
C THR A 73 5.42 14.17 -7.29
N GLY A 74 5.15 12.97 -7.80
CA GLY A 74 4.33 11.97 -7.10
C GLY A 74 2.83 12.31 -7.03
N LYS A 75 2.38 13.39 -7.69
CA LYS A 75 1.01 13.92 -7.56
C LYS A 75 -0.07 13.03 -8.17
N ASP A 76 0.31 12.26 -9.19
CA ASP A 76 -0.57 11.40 -9.97
C ASP A 76 -0.49 9.94 -9.48
N ASN A 77 0.25 9.68 -8.39
CA ASN A 77 0.43 8.33 -7.86
C ASN A 77 -0.83 7.82 -7.15
N TYR A 78 -1.01 6.51 -7.12
CA TYR A 78 -2.00 5.88 -6.26
C TYR A 78 -1.64 6.08 -4.79
N VAL A 79 -2.53 6.73 -4.03
CA VAL A 79 -2.29 7.04 -2.61
C VAL A 79 -2.65 5.85 -1.73
N VAL A 80 -1.65 5.28 -1.06
CA VAL A 80 -1.82 4.18 -0.10
C VAL A 80 -2.20 4.72 1.28
N LEU A 81 -1.44 5.69 1.81
CA LEU A 81 -1.70 6.33 3.12
C LEU A 81 -1.57 7.85 3.02
N ASP A 82 -2.49 8.57 3.65
CA ASP A 82 -2.39 10.02 3.89
C ASP A 82 -2.91 10.26 5.30
N ALA A 83 -1.97 10.50 6.22
CA ALA A 83 -2.22 10.60 7.65
C ALA A 83 -1.60 11.87 8.22
N VAL A 84 -2.30 12.48 9.18
CA VAL A 84 -1.83 13.64 9.95
C VAL A 84 -1.79 13.25 11.42
N GLY A 85 -0.66 13.54 12.08
CA GLY A 85 -0.41 13.20 13.47
C GLY A 85 1.04 12.76 13.70
N ARG A 86 1.28 12.16 14.85
CA ARG A 86 2.56 11.53 15.19
C ARG A 86 2.35 10.03 15.28
N GLY A 87 3.21 9.26 14.61
CA GLY A 87 3.00 7.83 14.51
C GLY A 87 4.08 7.09 13.73
N HIS A 88 3.74 5.86 13.36
CA HIS A 88 4.56 5.06 12.47
C HIS A 88 3.70 4.09 11.65
N TYR A 89 4.01 4.01 10.36
CA TYR A 89 3.42 3.07 9.41
C TYR A 89 4.04 1.69 9.58
N VAL A 90 3.20 0.66 9.56
CA VAL A 90 3.60 -0.74 9.83
C VAL A 90 3.27 -1.70 8.68
N GLY A 91 2.81 -1.19 7.53
CA GLY A 91 2.64 -1.99 6.33
C GLY A 91 1.32 -1.79 5.60
N CYS A 92 1.19 -2.48 4.49
CA CYS A 92 -0.01 -2.51 3.68
C CYS A 92 -0.12 -3.85 2.95
N HIS A 93 -1.30 -4.06 2.37
CA HIS A 93 -1.43 -4.88 1.18
C HIS A 93 -2.01 -4.03 0.05
N ILE A 94 -1.66 -4.37 -1.18
CA ILE A 94 -2.24 -3.83 -2.40
C ILE A 94 -2.87 -4.98 -3.20
N ASP A 95 -3.98 -4.67 -3.86
CA ASP A 95 -4.72 -5.57 -4.72
C ASP A 95 -5.00 -4.83 -6.04
N VAL A 96 -4.59 -5.43 -7.15
CA VAL A 96 -4.76 -4.86 -8.49
C VAL A 96 -5.53 -5.81 -9.38
N ASP A 97 -6.38 -5.28 -10.27
CA ASP A 97 -6.99 -6.01 -11.39
C ASP A 97 -6.68 -5.28 -12.71
N LEU A 98 -5.99 -5.97 -13.62
CA LEU A 98 -5.34 -5.34 -14.76
C LEU A 98 -5.95 -5.81 -16.09
N PRO A 99 -6.40 -4.87 -16.95
CA PRO A 99 -7.11 -5.21 -18.18
C PRO A 99 -6.17 -5.57 -19.34
N THR A 100 -4.88 -5.22 -19.28
CA THR A 100 -3.94 -5.36 -20.39
C THR A 100 -2.69 -6.16 -20.00
N PRO A 101 -2.12 -6.97 -20.93
CA PRO A 101 -0.87 -7.68 -20.68
C PRO A 101 0.33 -6.76 -20.49
N GLY A 102 1.30 -7.22 -19.71
CA GLY A 102 2.55 -6.51 -19.46
C GLY A 102 2.80 -6.25 -17.98
N TRP A 103 4.07 -6.07 -17.62
CA TRP A 103 4.43 -5.82 -16.22
C TRP A 103 3.89 -4.45 -15.76
N TRP A 104 3.19 -4.47 -14.64
CA TRP A 104 2.50 -3.31 -14.06
C TRP A 104 3.26 -2.68 -12.90
N GLY A 105 4.16 -3.43 -12.28
CA GLY A 105 4.81 -3.05 -11.03
C GLY A 105 6.12 -2.29 -11.22
N GLU A 106 6.37 -1.62 -12.34
CA GLU A 106 7.54 -0.73 -12.49
C GLU A 106 7.45 0.53 -11.61
N GLY A 107 6.29 0.80 -11.01
CA GLY A 107 6.05 2.04 -10.31
C GLY A 107 6.73 2.14 -8.94
N ASP A 108 7.36 3.28 -8.68
CA ASP A 108 8.14 3.52 -7.46
C ASP A 108 7.24 3.82 -6.25
N ASP A 109 7.61 3.29 -5.07
CA ASP A 109 7.07 3.75 -3.79
C ASP A 109 7.66 5.11 -3.39
N MET A 110 6.82 6.01 -2.88
CA MET A 110 7.21 7.35 -2.45
C MET A 110 6.61 7.66 -1.08
N PHE A 111 7.46 7.86 -0.07
CA PHE A 111 7.03 8.29 1.27
C PHE A 111 7.43 9.75 1.54
N PHE A 112 6.47 10.65 1.55
CA PHE A 112 6.65 12.04 1.95
C PHE A 112 6.38 12.19 3.45
N ILE A 113 7.46 12.13 4.24
CA ILE A 113 7.42 12.26 5.70
C ILE A 113 7.41 13.73 6.10
N ASP A 114 6.46 14.12 6.95
CA ASP A 114 6.34 15.45 7.57
C ASP A 114 6.37 16.64 6.58
N GLY A 115 5.83 16.42 5.37
CA GLY A 115 5.69 17.44 4.33
C GLY A 115 6.99 17.73 3.57
N GLU A 116 7.91 16.77 3.48
CA GLU A 116 9.13 16.92 2.70
C GLU A 116 8.86 17.19 1.21
N PRO A 117 9.74 17.96 0.53
CA PRO A 117 9.58 18.24 -0.89
C PRO A 117 9.99 17.04 -1.75
N TRP A 118 9.65 17.09 -3.04
CA TRP A 118 10.20 16.17 -4.02
C TRP A 118 11.70 16.45 -4.28
N PRO A 119 12.53 15.41 -4.48
CA PRO A 119 12.22 14.00 -4.30
C PRO A 119 12.18 13.61 -2.82
N PRO A 120 11.25 12.73 -2.39
CA PRO A 120 11.24 12.24 -1.02
C PRO A 120 12.52 11.45 -0.71
N ARG A 121 12.88 11.38 0.57
CA ARG A 121 14.10 10.66 1.01
C ARG A 121 13.94 9.15 0.89
N LEU A 122 12.70 8.67 1.00
CA LEU A 122 12.32 7.29 0.75
C LEU A 122 11.61 7.25 -0.59
N HIS A 123 12.37 6.89 -1.62
CA HIS A 123 11.94 6.78 -2.99
C HIS A 123 12.45 5.44 -3.53
N GLY A 124 11.52 4.61 -3.98
CA GLY A 124 11.74 3.24 -4.40
C GLY A 124 12.32 3.08 -5.79
N THR A 125 12.19 1.86 -6.31
CA THR A 125 12.69 1.46 -7.64
C THR A 125 11.72 0.58 -8.44
N GLY A 126 10.59 0.21 -7.83
CA GLY A 126 9.62 -0.69 -8.40
C GLY A 126 8.68 -1.23 -7.32
N THR A 127 7.47 -1.58 -7.72
CA THR A 127 6.46 -2.13 -6.82
C THR A 127 6.86 -3.51 -6.34
N GLU A 128 7.40 -4.40 -7.21
CA GLU A 128 7.92 -5.68 -6.71
C GLU A 128 9.07 -5.47 -5.74
N ASP A 129 9.94 -4.49 -5.99
CA ASP A 129 11.10 -4.21 -5.15
C ASP A 129 10.64 -3.76 -3.76
N TYR A 130 9.63 -2.88 -3.68
CA TYR A 130 8.98 -2.50 -2.42
C TYR A 130 8.45 -3.73 -1.66
N PHE A 131 7.84 -4.68 -2.37
CA PHE A 131 7.33 -5.94 -1.80
C PHE A 131 8.38 -7.05 -1.67
N CYS A 132 9.67 -6.69 -1.71
CA CYS A 132 10.82 -7.60 -1.55
C CYS A 132 10.90 -8.71 -2.60
N GLY A 133 10.35 -8.45 -3.78
CA GLY A 133 10.54 -9.19 -5.01
C GLY A 133 11.70 -8.65 -5.84
N ALA A 134 11.75 -9.10 -7.10
CA ALA A 134 12.67 -8.59 -8.11
C ALA A 134 12.26 -9.10 -9.50
N TRP A 135 12.80 -8.47 -10.55
CA TRP A 135 12.73 -8.95 -11.94
C TRP A 135 11.30 -9.27 -12.38
N ASN A 136 10.34 -8.39 -12.08
CA ASN A 136 8.92 -8.54 -12.37
C ASN A 136 8.28 -9.88 -11.98
N TYR A 137 8.93 -10.65 -11.09
CA TYR A 137 8.56 -12.03 -10.79
C TYR A 137 8.50 -12.96 -12.02
N ASN A 138 9.29 -12.70 -13.07
CA ASN A 138 9.31 -13.50 -14.32
C ASN A 138 9.51 -15.01 -14.08
N ASN A 139 10.27 -15.38 -13.06
CA ASN A 139 10.59 -16.76 -12.71
C ASN A 139 9.75 -17.32 -11.56
N LEU A 140 8.74 -16.58 -11.11
CA LEU A 140 7.85 -17.01 -10.03
C LEU A 140 6.80 -17.99 -10.55
N ASN A 141 7.06 -19.28 -10.34
CA ASN A 141 6.17 -20.37 -10.72
C ASN A 141 5.08 -20.66 -9.68
N GLN A 142 5.26 -20.19 -8.44
CA GLN A 142 4.32 -20.38 -7.34
C GLN A 142 4.27 -19.12 -6.47
N THR A 143 3.09 -18.71 -6.04
CA THR A 143 2.92 -17.64 -5.05
C THR A 143 3.60 -17.98 -3.74
N PHE A 144 3.93 -16.96 -2.95
CA PHE A 144 4.61 -17.14 -1.68
C PHE A 144 4.04 -16.22 -0.61
N ALA A 145 4.15 -16.69 0.63
CA ALA A 145 3.75 -15.95 1.82
C ALA A 145 4.83 -16.15 2.90
N THR A 146 5.40 -15.04 3.38
CA THR A 146 6.32 -15.01 4.52
C THR A 146 5.69 -14.25 5.69
N PRO A 147 6.28 -14.26 6.89
CA PRO A 147 5.74 -13.50 8.02
C PRO A 147 5.58 -12.00 7.74
N TYR A 148 6.44 -11.41 6.91
CA TYR A 148 6.49 -9.96 6.71
C TYR A 148 6.11 -9.52 5.30
N TYR A 149 6.25 -10.35 4.27
CA TYR A 149 5.89 -9.96 2.90
C TYR A 149 5.48 -11.16 2.05
N GLY A 150 4.75 -10.93 0.97
CA GLY A 150 4.35 -12.01 0.07
C GLY A 150 3.60 -11.56 -1.16
N TYR A 151 3.83 -12.29 -2.26
CA TYR A 151 2.98 -12.26 -3.44
C TYR A 151 2.04 -13.48 -3.38
N HIS A 152 0.93 -13.31 -2.67
CA HIS A 152 0.08 -14.41 -2.22
C HIS A 152 -1.03 -14.78 -3.20
N PHE A 153 -1.37 -13.89 -4.13
CA PHE A 153 -2.37 -14.14 -5.17
C PHE A 153 -1.88 -13.60 -6.51
N LYS A 154 -1.76 -14.47 -7.52
CA LYS A 154 -1.33 -14.12 -8.90
C LYS A 154 -2.20 -14.90 -9.87
N THR A 155 -2.91 -14.22 -10.78
CA THR A 155 -3.84 -14.88 -11.71
C THR A 155 -3.13 -15.37 -12.97
N ASN A 156 -2.68 -14.45 -13.84
CA ASN A 156 -2.16 -14.81 -15.16
C ASN A 156 -0.64 -14.57 -15.29
N ALA A 157 0.00 -15.36 -16.16
CA ALA A 157 1.44 -15.26 -16.43
C ALA A 157 1.82 -14.02 -17.25
N ASP A 158 0.89 -13.46 -18.02
CA ASP A 158 1.05 -12.21 -18.77
C ASP A 158 0.72 -10.96 -17.95
N TYR A 159 0.50 -11.14 -16.65
CA TYR A 159 0.14 -10.13 -15.64
C TYR A 159 -1.24 -9.50 -15.79
N THR A 160 -2.11 -10.00 -16.67
CA THR A 160 -3.53 -9.60 -16.64
C THR A 160 -4.25 -10.16 -15.41
N GLY A 161 -5.42 -9.61 -15.10
CA GLY A 161 -6.28 -10.08 -14.01
C GLY A 161 -5.79 -9.64 -12.64
N LYS A 162 -6.18 -10.42 -11.62
CA LYS A 162 -6.03 -10.04 -10.21
C LYS A 162 -4.68 -10.45 -9.63
N HIS A 163 -4.06 -9.56 -8.88
CA HIS A 163 -2.79 -9.78 -8.19
C HIS A 163 -2.81 -9.09 -6.83
N SER A 164 -2.26 -9.74 -5.80
CA SER A 164 -2.22 -9.20 -4.44
C SER A 164 -0.85 -9.42 -3.79
N GLN A 165 -0.31 -8.34 -3.23
CA GLN A 165 0.97 -8.32 -2.52
C GLN A 165 0.82 -7.66 -1.16
N TYR A 166 1.61 -8.09 -0.16
CA TYR A 166 1.66 -7.44 1.15
C TYR A 166 3.09 -7.27 1.63
N ARG A 167 3.30 -6.22 2.44
CA ARG A 167 4.51 -6.00 3.24
C ARG A 167 4.13 -5.38 4.58
N PHE A 168 4.65 -5.95 5.65
CA PHE A 168 4.52 -5.51 7.02
C PHE A 168 5.89 -5.03 7.52
N HIS A 169 5.94 -3.75 7.86
CA HIS A 169 7.10 -3.09 8.44
C HIS A 169 7.11 -3.27 9.96
N ILE A 170 7.26 -4.52 10.42
CA ILE A 170 7.25 -4.84 11.86
C ILE A 170 8.58 -4.43 12.50
N GLU A 171 9.70 -4.84 11.89
CA GLU A 171 11.05 -4.55 12.39
C GLU A 171 11.61 -3.22 11.85
N ASP A 172 11.00 -2.69 10.78
CA ASP A 172 11.44 -1.52 10.02
C ASP A 172 10.31 -0.47 9.79
N PRO A 173 9.57 -0.04 10.84
CA PRO A 173 8.46 0.90 10.69
C PRO A 173 8.88 2.30 10.21
N ILE A 174 8.03 2.92 9.39
CA ILE A 174 8.25 4.26 8.85
C ILE A 174 7.63 5.30 9.78
N HIS A 175 8.47 6.02 10.53
CA HIS A 175 8.04 6.98 11.54
C HIS A 175 7.75 8.37 10.97
N PHE A 176 6.78 9.07 11.55
CA PHE A 176 6.42 10.45 11.21
C PHE A 176 5.99 11.24 12.46
N THR A 177 6.18 12.56 12.44
CA THR A 177 5.90 13.43 13.61
C THR A 177 4.77 14.43 13.38
N LYS A 178 4.42 14.71 12.12
CA LYS A 178 3.38 15.63 11.68
C LYS A 178 2.45 14.98 10.65
N SER A 179 3.01 14.28 9.67
CA SER A 179 2.22 13.66 8.61
C SER A 179 2.99 12.59 7.84
N LEU A 180 2.27 11.68 7.20
CA LEU A 180 2.81 10.72 6.27
C LEU A 180 1.90 10.63 5.04
N LEU A 181 2.45 10.96 3.88
CA LEU A 181 1.86 10.61 2.58
C LEU A 181 2.70 9.48 1.97
N PHE A 182 2.11 8.31 1.81
CA PHE A 182 2.68 7.18 1.10
C PHE A 182 1.86 6.91 -0.16
N SER A 183 2.52 6.95 -1.31
CA SER A 183 1.93 6.62 -2.60
C SER A 183 2.85 5.68 -3.39
N ILE A 184 2.27 4.97 -4.36
CA ILE A 184 3.00 4.11 -5.31
C ILE A 184 2.57 4.53 -6.72
N GLU A 185 3.50 4.65 -7.65
CA GLU A 185 3.12 4.86 -9.05
C GLU A 185 2.39 3.64 -9.62
N HIS A 186 1.32 3.84 -10.38
CA HIS A 186 0.61 2.73 -11.02
C HIS A 186 1.22 2.43 -12.40
N GLY A 187 2.39 1.78 -12.39
CA GLY A 187 3.29 1.68 -13.53
C GLY A 187 4.31 2.81 -13.59
N HIS A 188 5.27 2.72 -14.51
CA HIS A 188 6.32 3.73 -14.63
C HIS A 188 5.70 5.10 -14.92
N ALA A 189 5.94 6.08 -14.07
CA ALA A 189 5.35 7.41 -14.20
C ALA A 189 3.82 7.42 -14.37
N ASN A 190 3.12 6.44 -13.75
CA ASN A 190 1.66 6.29 -13.78
C ASN A 190 1.09 5.94 -15.18
N ASP A 191 1.82 5.12 -15.95
CA ASP A 191 1.46 4.72 -17.33
C ASP A 191 0.48 3.54 -17.44
N LYS A 192 0.08 2.89 -16.33
CA LYS A 192 -0.86 1.76 -16.36
C LYS A 192 -2.24 2.12 -15.86
N GLU A 193 -3.25 1.70 -16.61
CA GLU A 193 -4.64 1.66 -16.17
C GLU A 193 -4.89 0.36 -15.39
N GLY A 194 -5.64 0.44 -14.29
CA GLY A 194 -6.13 -0.72 -13.57
C GLY A 194 -7.10 -0.37 -12.45
N ASP A 195 -7.68 -1.39 -11.84
CA ASP A 195 -8.40 -1.26 -10.58
C ASP A 195 -7.42 -1.49 -9.44
N TRP A 196 -7.04 -0.42 -8.73
CA TRP A 196 -6.09 -0.49 -7.62
C TRP A 196 -6.84 -0.31 -6.31
N SER A 197 -6.59 -1.18 -5.35
CA SER A 197 -7.04 -1.03 -3.97
C SER A 197 -5.95 -1.40 -2.99
N SER A 198 -6.08 -0.91 -1.76
CA SER A 198 -5.10 -1.19 -0.72
C SER A 198 -5.72 -1.05 0.67
N THR A 199 -5.10 -1.71 1.64
CA THR A 199 -5.32 -1.37 3.06
C THR A 199 -3.98 -1.06 3.71
N ALA A 200 -3.83 0.17 4.21
CA ALA A 200 -2.67 0.60 4.99
C ALA A 200 -2.91 0.37 6.49
N TYR A 201 -1.85 0.06 7.22
CA TYR A 201 -1.84 -0.18 8.65
C TYR A 201 -0.80 0.71 9.34
N TRP A 202 -1.18 1.40 10.41
CA TRP A 202 -0.26 2.27 11.15
C TRP A 202 -0.71 2.48 12.59
N TYR A 203 0.18 3.06 13.41
CA TYR A 203 -0.13 3.55 14.75
C TYR A 203 0.07 5.05 14.81
N GLN A 204 -0.81 5.76 15.53
CA GLN A 204 -0.64 7.19 15.85
C GLN A 204 -1.25 7.56 17.20
N THR A 205 -0.74 8.64 17.81
CA THR A 205 -1.24 9.25 19.06
C THR A 205 -2.18 10.41 18.78
#